data_AF-A0A7W0XYI8-F1
#
_entry.id   AF-A0A7W0XYI8-F1
#
_cell.length_a   1.000
_cell.length_b   1.000
_cell.length_c   1.000
_cell.angle_alpha   90.00
_cell.angle_beta   90.00
_cell.angle_gamma   90.00
#
_symmetry.space_group_name_H-M   'P 1'
#
loop_
_entity.id
_entity.type
_entity.pdbx_description
1 polymer ?
#
loop_
_entity_poly.entity_id
_entity_poly.type
_entity_poly.pdbx_seq_one_letter_code
_entity_poly.pdbx_strand_id
1 'polypeptide(L)'
;RSPSAAYRSVLEVAGSAWVFASSYESEGEGVFYVTAHLGRFGGPVATYRQVRVDAASGRYEQMFWSPGHAGYAVADLPRGPAGLIVGSDARVPEAYAELVRLDARVVVGGVSEDEDGWTRTRRIAAGMAAAHGVGVVLVNRYGEEGEVVFPGGALAVDAGGGEVSPGPDGMYELDWGQA
;
A
#
# COMPACT_ATOMS: atom_id res chain seq x y z
N ARG A 1 -2.09 -4.04 -18.82
CA ARG A 1 -0.66 -3.99 -19.22
C ARG A 1 0.13 -4.69 -18.12
N SER A 2 1.12 -5.52 -18.45
CA SER A 2 2.05 -6.09 -17.46
C SER A 2 2.68 -4.98 -16.60
N PRO A 3 3.16 -5.29 -15.38
CA PRO A 3 3.82 -4.31 -14.52
C PRO A 3 4.88 -3.52 -15.28
N SER A 4 5.09 -2.26 -14.91
CA SER A 4 6.02 -1.37 -15.61
C SER A 4 7.42 -1.99 -15.76
N ALA A 5 8.14 -1.63 -16.81
CA ALA A 5 9.52 -2.10 -16.99
C ALA A 5 10.40 -1.75 -15.78
N ALA A 6 10.15 -0.59 -15.16
CA ALA A 6 10.82 -0.17 -13.93
C ALA A 6 10.59 -1.15 -12.78
N TYR A 7 9.35 -1.59 -12.54
CA TYR A 7 9.07 -2.58 -11.49
C TYR A 7 9.81 -3.90 -11.74
N ARG A 8 9.77 -4.40 -12.99
CA ARG A 8 10.50 -5.62 -13.36
C ARG A 8 12.01 -5.49 -13.14
N SER A 9 12.61 -4.38 -13.56
CA SER A 9 14.03 -4.13 -13.33
C SER A 9 14.39 -4.10 -11.84
N VAL A 10 13.51 -3.55 -10.98
CA VAL A 10 13.71 -3.58 -9.52
C VAL A 10 13.67 -5.02 -9.00
N LEU A 11 12.73 -5.84 -9.46
CA LEU A 11 12.63 -7.25 -9.04
C LEU A 11 13.87 -8.07 -9.39
N GLU A 12 14.51 -7.81 -10.54
CA GLU A 12 15.73 -8.51 -10.97
C GLU A 12 16.92 -8.24 -10.03
N VAL A 13 16.99 -7.05 -9.43
CA VAL A 13 18.10 -6.64 -8.56
C VAL A 13 17.78 -6.70 -7.08
N ALA A 14 16.53 -6.97 -6.71
CA ALA A 14 16.05 -7.01 -5.31
C ALA A 14 16.63 -8.19 -4.50
N GLY A 15 17.27 -9.16 -5.15
CA GLY A 15 17.83 -10.34 -4.49
C GLY A 15 16.75 -11.15 -3.77
N SER A 16 16.88 -11.29 -2.45
CA SER A 16 15.91 -12.00 -1.60
C SER A 16 14.75 -11.13 -1.12
N ALA A 17 14.76 -9.82 -1.38
CA ALA A 17 13.75 -8.90 -0.90
C ALA A 17 12.41 -9.06 -1.62
N TRP A 18 11.34 -8.71 -0.89
CA TRP A 18 10.00 -8.54 -1.43
C TRP A 18 9.80 -7.06 -1.77
N VAL A 19 9.16 -6.79 -2.90
CA VAL A 19 8.98 -5.44 -3.43
C VAL A 19 7.50 -5.16 -3.65
N PHE A 20 7.01 -4.17 -2.91
CA PHE A 20 5.72 -3.56 -3.12
C PHE A 20 5.83 -2.43 -4.16
N ALA A 21 4.87 -2.34 -5.08
CA ALA A 21 4.72 -1.21 -5.98
C ALA A 21 3.26 -1.01 -6.36
N SER A 22 2.91 0.18 -6.85
CA SER A 22 1.61 0.43 -7.47
C SER A 22 1.76 0.85 -8.94
N SER A 23 0.71 0.67 -9.72
CA SER A 23 0.68 0.99 -11.15
C SER A 23 -0.72 1.34 -11.64
N TYR A 24 -0.77 2.07 -12.75
CA TYR A 24 -1.98 2.26 -13.53
C TYR A 24 -2.11 1.11 -14.55
N GLU A 25 -2.99 0.16 -14.24
CA GLU A 25 -3.28 -1.03 -15.03
C GLU A 25 -4.34 -0.73 -16.11
N SER A 26 -4.21 -1.40 -17.26
CA SER A 26 -5.23 -1.43 -18.32
C SER A 26 -5.63 -2.89 -18.59
N GLU A 27 -6.94 -3.16 -18.50
CA GLU A 27 -7.58 -4.45 -18.76
C GLU A 27 -8.38 -4.37 -20.08
N GLY A 28 -7.67 -4.10 -21.18
CA GLY A 28 -8.31 -3.87 -22.48
C GLY A 28 -8.68 -2.40 -22.71
N GLU A 29 -9.46 -2.16 -23.75
CA GLU A 29 -9.81 -0.80 -24.19
C GLU A 29 -10.76 -0.13 -23.19
N GLY A 30 -10.33 1.02 -22.64
CA GLY A 30 -11.15 1.87 -21.79
C GLY A 30 -11.32 1.40 -20.34
N VAL A 31 -10.79 0.23 -19.96
CA VAL A 31 -10.88 -0.30 -18.59
C VAL A 31 -9.53 -0.19 -17.91
N PHE A 32 -9.50 0.58 -16.82
CA PHE A 32 -8.29 0.87 -16.08
C PHE A 32 -8.48 0.71 -14.57
N TYR A 33 -7.38 0.41 -13.87
CA TYR A 33 -7.35 0.23 -12.42
C TYR A 33 -6.07 0.80 -11.82
N VAL A 34 -6.13 1.32 -10.59
CA VAL A 34 -4.93 1.43 -9.74
C VAL A 34 -4.69 0.08 -9.09
N THR A 35 -3.50 -0.48 -9.30
CA THR A 35 -3.16 -1.83 -8.88
C THR A 35 -1.88 -1.84 -8.07
N ALA A 36 -1.94 -2.38 -6.85
CA ALA A 36 -0.81 -2.78 -6.05
C ALA A 36 -0.27 -4.14 -6.49
N HIS A 37 1.05 -4.29 -6.43
CA HIS A 37 1.79 -5.50 -6.73
C HIS A 37 2.73 -5.78 -5.56
N LEU A 38 2.77 -7.01 -5.10
CA LEU A 38 3.81 -7.52 -4.23
C LEU A 38 4.52 -8.65 -4.96
N GLY A 39 5.83 -8.55 -5.08
CA GLY A 39 6.62 -9.47 -5.89
C GLY A 39 8.02 -9.66 -5.36
N ARG A 40 8.78 -10.51 -6.04
CA ARG A 40 10.19 -10.80 -5.78
C ARG A 40 10.88 -11.16 -7.09
N PHE A 41 12.16 -11.53 -7.04
CA PHE A 41 12.85 -12.11 -8.20
C PHE A 41 11.98 -13.19 -8.86
N GLY A 42 11.73 -13.06 -10.16
CA GLY A 42 10.85 -13.93 -10.94
C GLY A 42 9.44 -13.35 -11.22
N GLY A 43 9.01 -12.29 -10.53
CA GLY A 43 7.78 -11.57 -10.88
C GLY A 43 6.86 -11.22 -9.69
N PRO A 44 5.66 -10.66 -10.00
CA PRO A 44 4.63 -10.42 -9.00
C PRO A 44 4.09 -11.74 -8.44
N VAL A 45 3.84 -11.77 -7.14
CA VAL A 45 3.27 -12.90 -6.38
C VAL A 45 1.82 -12.63 -6.02
N ALA A 46 1.49 -11.39 -5.66
CA ALA A 46 0.11 -10.96 -5.39
C ALA A 46 -0.17 -9.61 -6.04
N THR A 47 -1.43 -9.42 -6.45
CA THR A 47 -1.93 -8.16 -6.99
C THR A 47 -3.25 -7.79 -6.33
N TYR A 48 -3.48 -6.49 -6.16
CA TYR A 48 -4.69 -5.94 -5.55
C TYR A 48 -5.10 -4.67 -6.30
N ARG A 49 -6.37 -4.58 -6.70
CA ARG A 49 -6.93 -3.39 -7.37
C ARG A 49 -7.66 -2.52 -6.35
N GLN A 50 -7.34 -1.23 -6.33
CA GLN A 50 -7.94 -0.24 -5.41
C GLN A 50 -9.47 -0.31 -5.45
N VAL A 51 -10.12 -0.48 -4.30
CA VAL A 51 -11.58 -0.67 -4.21
C VAL A 51 -12.27 0.67 -4.06
N ARG A 52 -11.86 1.49 -3.10
CA ARG A 52 -12.41 2.84 -2.93
C ARG A 52 -11.87 3.74 -4.04
N VAL A 53 -12.74 4.48 -4.69
CA VAL A 53 -12.37 5.49 -5.68
C VAL A 53 -12.76 6.86 -5.13
N ASP A 54 -11.81 7.79 -5.07
CA ASP A 54 -12.09 9.16 -4.65
C ASP A 54 -12.78 9.94 -5.76
N ALA A 55 -13.85 10.63 -5.38
CA ALA A 55 -14.54 11.58 -6.23
C ALA A 55 -14.70 12.90 -5.48
N ALA A 56 -13.62 13.67 -5.42
CA ALA A 56 -13.56 14.95 -4.72
C ALA A 56 -12.82 16.01 -5.56
N SER A 57 -13.00 17.29 -5.22
CA SER A 57 -12.21 18.35 -5.86
C SER A 57 -10.72 18.08 -5.66
N GLY A 58 -9.95 18.13 -6.75
CA GLY A 58 -8.52 17.79 -6.74
C GLY A 58 -8.20 16.29 -6.75
N ARG A 59 -9.20 15.41 -6.63
CA ARG A 59 -9.07 13.94 -6.72
C ARG A 59 -10.21 13.35 -7.52
N TYR A 60 -10.02 13.31 -8.84
CA TYR A 60 -11.03 12.86 -9.79
C TYR A 60 -10.78 11.44 -10.30
N GLU A 61 -10.48 10.51 -9.39
CA GLU A 61 -10.09 9.15 -9.71
C GLU A 61 -11.14 8.42 -10.55
N GLN A 62 -12.43 8.71 -10.31
CA GLN A 62 -13.57 8.16 -11.03
C GLN A 62 -13.57 8.45 -12.54
N MET A 63 -12.79 9.45 -12.98
CA MET A 63 -12.65 9.76 -14.41
C MET A 63 -11.56 8.94 -15.10
N PHE A 64 -10.70 8.26 -14.33
CA PHE A 64 -9.51 7.60 -14.85
C PHE A 64 -9.55 6.09 -14.69
N TRP A 65 -10.04 5.56 -13.55
CA TRP A 65 -10.10 4.12 -13.32
C TRP A 65 -11.40 3.66 -12.65
N SER A 66 -11.65 2.36 -12.83
CA SER A 66 -12.77 1.65 -12.19
C SER A 66 -12.39 1.16 -10.79
N PRO A 67 -13.37 0.99 -9.89
CA PRO A 67 -13.15 0.31 -8.62
C PRO A 67 -12.75 -1.15 -8.85
N GLY A 68 -11.83 -1.65 -8.03
CA GLY A 68 -11.43 -3.05 -7.98
C GLY A 68 -12.59 -3.94 -7.56
N HIS A 69 -12.69 -5.11 -8.20
CA HIS A 69 -13.81 -6.04 -8.02
C HIS A 69 -13.40 -7.43 -7.49
N ALA A 70 -12.10 -7.71 -7.40
CA ALA A 70 -11.57 -9.02 -6.99
C ALA A 70 -11.47 -9.20 -5.46
N GLY A 71 -11.74 -8.16 -4.68
CA GLY A 71 -11.55 -8.13 -3.24
C GLY A 71 -10.10 -7.81 -2.83
N TYR A 72 -9.87 -7.77 -1.51
CA TYR A 72 -8.56 -7.54 -0.91
C TYR A 72 -7.66 -8.78 -1.08
N ALA A 73 -6.34 -8.55 -1.19
CA ALA A 73 -5.36 -9.62 -1.40
C ALA A 73 -4.32 -9.67 -0.29
N VAL A 74 -3.92 -10.89 0.05
CA VAL A 74 -2.86 -11.22 1.01
C VAL A 74 -1.87 -12.17 0.33
N ALA A 75 -0.59 -12.04 0.65
CA ALA A 75 0.47 -12.92 0.16
C ALA A 75 1.26 -13.53 1.31
N ASP A 76 1.57 -14.82 1.23
CA ASP A 76 2.39 -15.50 2.23
C ASP A 76 3.87 -15.10 2.10
N LEU A 77 4.34 -14.30 3.06
CA LEU A 77 5.76 -13.99 3.23
C LEU A 77 6.37 -14.92 4.29
N PRO A 78 7.70 -15.12 4.30
CA PRO A 78 8.36 -15.98 5.28
C PRO A 78 8.08 -15.62 6.76
N ARG A 79 7.75 -14.36 7.05
CA ARG A 79 7.42 -13.86 8.39
C ARG A 79 5.92 -13.88 8.71
N GLY A 80 5.08 -14.17 7.72
CA GLY A 80 3.63 -14.22 7.83
C GLY A 80 2.92 -13.56 6.63
N PRO A 81 1.58 -13.65 6.58
CA PRO A 81 0.82 -13.12 5.46
C PRO A 81 0.83 -11.57 5.44
N ALA A 82 1.10 -10.98 4.26
CA ALA A 82 1.12 -9.55 4.04
C ALA A 82 -0.08 -9.11 3.17
N GLY A 83 -0.93 -8.25 3.72
CA GLY A 83 -2.04 -7.62 3.04
C GLY A 83 -1.63 -6.41 2.21
N LEU A 84 -2.24 -6.21 1.06
CA LEU A 84 -1.94 -5.10 0.16
C LEU A 84 -3.04 -4.03 0.21
N ILE A 85 -2.64 -2.76 0.32
CA ILE A 85 -3.53 -1.59 0.20
C ILE A 85 -2.89 -0.54 -0.72
N VAL A 86 -3.69 0.27 -1.41
CA VAL A 86 -3.18 1.36 -2.25
C VAL A 86 -4.16 2.53 -2.28
N GLY A 87 -3.60 3.75 -2.40
CA GLY A 87 -4.37 4.96 -2.62
C GLY A 87 -5.38 5.22 -1.51
N SER A 88 -6.63 5.48 -1.89
CA SER A 88 -7.67 5.88 -0.95
C SER A 88 -8.09 4.80 0.04
N ASP A 89 -7.85 3.52 -0.26
CA ASP A 89 -8.15 2.41 0.66
C ASP A 89 -7.36 2.52 1.97
N ALA A 90 -6.19 3.17 1.97
CA ALA A 90 -5.40 3.39 3.18
C ALA A 90 -6.14 4.24 4.24
N ARG A 91 -7.21 4.94 3.85
CA ARG A 91 -8.05 5.76 4.76
C ARG A 91 -9.36 5.07 5.13
N VAL A 92 -9.58 3.83 4.70
CA VAL A 92 -10.84 3.10 4.86
C VAL A 92 -10.65 2.03 5.94
N PRO A 93 -11.23 2.18 7.14
CA PRO A 93 -11.12 1.19 8.21
C PRO A 93 -11.52 -0.23 7.78
N GLU A 94 -12.57 -0.34 6.98
CA GLU A 94 -13.07 -1.62 6.48
C GLU A 94 -12.02 -2.38 5.66
N ALA A 95 -11.11 -1.67 4.98
CA ALA A 95 -10.03 -2.28 4.21
C ALA A 95 -9.05 -3.06 5.11
N TYR A 96 -8.67 -2.48 6.24
CA TYR A 96 -7.79 -3.14 7.22
C TYR A 96 -8.50 -4.31 7.90
N ALA A 97 -9.77 -4.14 8.26
CA ALA A 97 -10.56 -5.20 8.86
C ALA A 97 -10.69 -6.42 7.92
N GLU A 98 -10.93 -6.20 6.63
CA GLU A 98 -10.99 -7.29 5.64
C GLU A 98 -9.63 -7.95 5.43
N LEU A 99 -8.52 -7.19 5.38
CA LEU A 99 -7.19 -7.78 5.29
C LEU A 99 -6.86 -8.65 6.50
N VAL A 100 -7.22 -8.21 7.70
CA VAL A 100 -7.03 -8.99 8.94
C VAL A 100 -7.92 -10.23 8.93
N ARG A 101 -9.15 -10.13 8.41
CA ARG A 101 -10.04 -11.29 8.20
C ARG A 101 -9.45 -12.32 7.21
N LEU A 102 -8.57 -11.87 6.32
CA LEU A 102 -7.79 -12.69 5.39
C LEU A 102 -6.41 -13.08 5.96
N ASP A 103 -6.25 -13.06 7.29
CA ASP A 103 -5.06 -13.45 8.04
C ASP A 103 -3.82 -12.56 7.81
N ALA A 104 -3.98 -11.34 7.29
CA ALA A 104 -2.87 -10.40 7.18
C ALA A 104 -2.30 -10.05 8.56
N ARG A 105 -0.97 -10.18 8.70
CA ARG A 105 -0.19 -9.78 9.89
C ARG A 105 0.53 -8.45 9.70
N VAL A 106 0.75 -8.09 8.44
CA VAL A 106 1.18 -6.76 8.07
C VAL A 106 0.34 -6.26 6.91
N VAL A 107 0.00 -4.98 6.91
CA VAL A 107 -0.58 -4.29 5.78
C VAL A 107 0.50 -3.41 5.16
N VAL A 108 0.78 -3.61 3.87
CA VAL A 108 1.76 -2.82 3.11
C VAL A 108 1.04 -2.01 2.04
N GLY A 109 1.41 -0.74 1.89
CA GLY A 109 0.73 0.12 0.94
C GLY A 109 1.49 1.37 0.50
N GLY A 110 1.00 1.95 -0.59
CA GLY A 110 1.49 3.20 -1.15
C GLY A 110 0.36 4.19 -1.35
N VAL A 111 0.60 5.45 -1.00
CA VAL A 111 -0.37 6.54 -1.10
C VAL A 111 0.21 7.76 -1.82
N SER A 112 -0.66 8.68 -2.22
CA SER A 112 -0.29 9.97 -2.80
C SER A 112 -1.13 11.05 -2.14
N GLU A 113 -0.64 11.50 -0.98
CA GLU A 113 -1.30 12.45 -0.08
C GLU A 113 -0.53 13.75 -0.04
N ASP A 114 -1.25 14.86 0.02
CA ASP A 114 -0.71 16.14 0.45
C ASP A 114 -0.40 16.12 1.96
N GLU A 115 0.05 17.23 2.53
CA GLU A 115 0.46 17.31 3.95
C GLU A 115 -0.67 16.96 4.92
N ASP A 116 -1.86 17.51 4.70
CA ASP A 116 -3.03 17.26 5.54
C ASP A 116 -3.56 15.83 5.37
N GLY A 117 -3.64 15.36 4.12
CA GLY A 117 -4.02 14.00 3.78
C GLY A 117 -3.07 13.00 4.41
N TRP A 118 -1.76 13.25 4.35
CA TRP A 118 -0.75 12.35 4.92
C TRP A 118 -0.87 12.28 6.43
N THR A 119 -1.03 13.42 7.09
CA THR A 119 -1.26 13.50 8.54
C THR A 119 -2.49 12.70 8.96
N ARG A 120 -3.59 12.80 8.19
CA ARG A 120 -4.82 12.06 8.46
C ARG A 120 -4.65 10.56 8.23
N THR A 121 -4.08 10.17 7.09
CA THR A 121 -3.86 8.77 6.70
C THR A 121 -2.99 8.06 7.72
N ARG A 122 -1.93 8.72 8.23
CA ARG A 122 -1.08 8.16 9.29
C ARG A 122 -1.85 7.85 10.57
N ARG A 123 -2.72 8.77 11.02
CA ARG A 123 -3.53 8.58 12.23
C ARG A 123 -4.52 7.42 12.08
N ILE A 124 -5.14 7.30 10.91
CA ILE A 124 -6.06 6.19 10.61
C ILE A 124 -5.27 4.88 10.64
N ALA A 125 -4.18 4.78 9.87
CA ALA A 125 -3.34 3.59 9.79
C ALA A 125 -2.83 3.13 11.16
N ALA A 126 -2.34 4.05 12.00
CA ALA A 126 -1.91 3.74 13.36
C ALA A 126 -3.06 3.25 14.26
N GLY A 127 -4.23 3.88 14.16
CA GLY A 127 -5.44 3.43 14.85
C GLY A 127 -5.88 2.03 14.43
N MET A 128 -5.80 1.72 13.14
CA MET A 128 -6.15 0.39 12.60
C MET A 128 -5.14 -0.67 13.02
N ALA A 129 -3.84 -0.34 13.04
CA ALA A 129 -2.80 -1.22 13.57
C ALA A 129 -3.12 -1.62 15.01
N ALA A 130 -3.36 -0.63 15.88
CA ALA A 130 -3.69 -0.84 17.29
C ALA A 130 -5.00 -1.61 17.50
N ALA A 131 -6.04 -1.29 16.73
CA ALA A 131 -7.36 -1.89 16.90
C ALA A 131 -7.42 -3.36 16.47
N HIS A 132 -6.61 -3.75 15.48
CA HIS A 132 -6.63 -5.10 14.93
C HIS A 132 -5.42 -5.96 15.29
N GLY A 133 -4.41 -5.41 15.97
CA GLY A 133 -3.22 -6.17 16.30
C GLY A 133 -2.38 -6.51 15.07
N VAL A 134 -2.28 -5.59 14.09
CA VAL A 134 -1.65 -5.81 12.79
C VAL A 134 -0.54 -4.79 12.54
N GLY A 135 0.59 -5.21 11.99
CA GLY A 135 1.62 -4.27 11.54
C GLY A 135 1.15 -3.46 10.34
N VAL A 136 1.58 -2.21 10.20
CA VAL A 136 1.24 -1.38 9.03
C VAL A 136 2.47 -0.66 8.50
N VAL A 137 2.70 -0.74 7.19
CA VAL A 137 3.77 -0.01 6.50
C VAL A 137 3.18 0.74 5.32
N LEU A 138 3.27 2.07 5.34
CA LEU A 138 2.83 2.94 4.25
C LEU A 138 3.95 3.84 3.79
N VAL A 139 4.03 4.05 2.48
CA VAL A 139 4.89 5.07 1.87
C VAL A 139 4.05 6.12 1.15
N ASN A 140 4.44 7.38 1.28
CA ASN A 140 3.80 8.49 0.57
C ASN A 140 4.70 9.00 -0.55
N ARG A 141 4.06 9.42 -1.66
CA ARG A 141 4.72 10.09 -2.77
C ARG A 141 5.47 11.33 -2.29
N TYR A 142 6.59 11.65 -2.92
CA TYR A 142 7.35 12.88 -2.72
C TYR A 142 7.42 13.70 -4.00
N GLY A 143 7.39 15.02 -3.87
CA GLY A 143 7.59 15.97 -4.96
C GLY A 143 6.38 16.87 -5.21
N GLU A 144 6.44 17.65 -6.27
CA GLU A 144 5.42 18.64 -6.63
C GLU A 144 4.83 18.32 -8.01
N GLU A 145 3.51 18.32 -8.14
CA GLU A 145 2.80 18.16 -9.41
C GLU A 145 1.72 19.23 -9.53
N GLY A 146 1.94 20.21 -10.41
CA GLY A 146 1.05 21.36 -10.53
C GLY A 146 1.01 22.18 -9.25
N GLU A 147 -0.16 22.30 -8.63
CA GLU A 147 -0.36 23.01 -7.37
C GLU A 147 -0.31 22.10 -6.13
N VAL A 148 -0.14 20.78 -6.33
CA VAL A 148 -0.14 19.80 -5.24
C VAL A 148 1.29 19.46 -4.82
N VAL A 149 1.56 19.58 -3.53
CA VAL A 149 2.83 19.18 -2.91
C VAL A 149 2.62 17.88 -2.14
N PHE A 150 3.41 16.86 -2.49
CA PHE A 150 3.45 15.60 -1.77
C PHE A 150 4.68 15.60 -0.84
N PRO A 151 4.51 15.55 0.50
CA PRO A 151 5.61 15.72 1.44
C PRO A 151 6.54 14.50 1.51
N GLY A 152 6.21 13.40 0.84
CA GLY A 152 6.91 12.14 1.03
C GLY A 152 6.67 11.54 2.41
N GLY A 153 7.61 10.69 2.81
CA GLY A 153 7.63 10.06 4.12
C GLY A 153 7.17 8.60 4.09
N ALA A 154 7.53 7.92 5.17
CA ALA A 154 7.13 6.56 5.46
C ALA A 154 6.46 6.51 6.84
N LEU A 155 5.61 5.52 7.02
CA LEU A 155 5.00 5.15 8.28
C LEU A 155 5.23 3.66 8.47
N ALA A 156 5.77 3.28 9.62
CA ALA A 156 5.76 1.91 10.09
C ALA A 156 5.14 1.89 11.49
N VAL A 157 4.11 1.08 11.69
CA VAL A 157 3.44 0.90 12.98
C VAL A 157 3.49 -0.58 13.32
N ASP A 158 3.88 -0.89 14.54
CA ASP A 158 3.84 -2.25 15.05
C ASP A 158 2.38 -2.70 15.32
N ALA A 159 2.20 -4.01 15.51
CA ALA A 159 0.90 -4.58 15.88
C ALA A 159 0.36 -4.07 17.24
N GLY A 160 1.19 -3.48 18.09
CA GLY A 160 0.77 -2.83 19.34
C GLY A 160 0.25 -1.40 19.15
N GLY A 161 0.35 -0.83 17.95
CA GLY A 161 -0.02 0.55 17.65
C GLY A 161 1.10 1.59 17.85
N GLY A 162 2.31 1.15 18.18
CA GLY A 162 3.49 1.99 18.30
C GLY A 162 4.12 2.32 16.95
N GLU A 163 4.34 3.62 16.67
CA GLU A 163 5.11 4.02 15.49
C GLU A 163 6.58 3.65 15.66
N VAL A 164 7.15 3.01 14.65
CA VAL A 164 8.55 2.57 14.61
C VAL A 164 9.37 3.59 13.82
N SER A 165 10.46 4.04 14.44
CA SER A 165 11.47 4.87 13.77
C SER A 165 12.46 4.01 12.98
N PRO A 166 13.01 4.52 11.86
CA PRO A 166 14.05 3.81 11.14
C PRO A 166 15.34 3.75 11.96
N GLY A 167 16.09 2.67 11.78
CA GLY A 167 17.46 2.54 12.28
C GLY A 167 18.46 3.45 11.55
N PRO A 168 19.73 3.44 11.95
CA PRO A 168 20.78 4.27 11.33
C PRO A 168 21.02 4.00 9.84
N ASP A 169 20.65 2.81 9.36
CA ASP A 169 20.71 2.37 7.98
C ASP A 169 19.44 2.71 7.17
N GLY A 170 18.46 3.36 7.80
CA GLY A 170 17.17 3.69 7.19
C GLY A 170 16.16 2.55 7.18
N MET A 171 16.49 1.39 7.79
CA MET A 171 15.61 0.22 7.83
C MET A 171 14.62 0.30 8.99
N TYR A 172 13.39 -0.14 8.75
CA TYR A 172 12.36 -0.25 9.78
C TYR A 172 12.24 -1.69 10.26
N GLU A 173 12.36 -1.90 11.57
CA GLU A 173 12.14 -3.19 12.21
C GLU A 173 10.83 -3.16 13.01
N LEU A 174 9.76 -3.65 12.41
CA LEU A 174 8.44 -3.70 13.05
C LEU A 174 8.10 -5.11 13.54
N ASP A 175 7.30 -5.18 14.60
CA ASP A 175 6.60 -6.41 15.02
C ASP A 175 5.25 -6.52 14.30
N TRP A 176 5.00 -7.67 13.68
CA TRP A 176 3.79 -7.96 12.91
C TRP A 176 2.70 -8.59 13.78
N GLY A 177 2.97 -8.80 15.08
CA GLY A 177 2.09 -9.54 15.98
C GLY A 177 2.40 -11.03 16.01
N GLN A 178 1.76 -11.75 16.93
CA GLN A 178 2.03 -13.17 17.15
C GLN A 178 1.42 -14.08 16.07
N ALA A 179 1.94 -15.31 16.03
CA ALA A 179 1.60 -16.32 15.06
C ALA A 179 0.41 -17.19 15.43
#